data_AF-A0A1Y3ZQS5-F1
#
_entry.id   AF-A0A1Y3ZQS5-F1
#
_cell.length_a   1.000
_cell.length_b   1.000
_cell.length_c   1.000
_cell.angle_alpha   90.00
_cell.angle_beta   90.00
_cell.angle_gamma   90.00
#
_symmetry.space_group_name_H-M   'P 1'
#
loop_
_entity.id
_entity.type
_entity.pdbx_description
1 polymer ?
#
loop_
_entity_poly.entity_id
_entity_poly.type
_entity_poly.pdbx_seq_one_letter_code
_entity_poly.pdbx_strand_id
1 'polypeptide(L)'
;MAGEKEKSYMCAFCGRWHRESDLTDYCGYRVCWGCLQVETFECEECGKRVPRSEVATFDCDGVEICQTCFDKHYTRCDACGLLLRQDKAHWHTKDGYEHPYCDDCIRELASENDKN
;
A
#
# COMPACT_ATOMS: atom_id res chain seq x y z
N MET A 1 13.71 -38.64 -27.99
CA MET A 1 13.01 -37.47 -27.41
C MET A 1 14.02 -36.35 -27.37
N ALA A 2 13.90 -35.38 -28.28
CA ALA A 2 14.85 -34.27 -28.35
C ALA A 2 14.65 -33.40 -27.10
N GLY A 3 15.67 -33.30 -26.25
CA GLY A 3 15.65 -32.43 -25.09
C GLY A 3 15.56 -30.99 -25.57
N GLU A 4 14.41 -30.37 -25.39
CA GLU A 4 14.26 -28.92 -25.60
C GLU A 4 15.22 -28.23 -24.64
N LYS A 5 16.18 -27.47 -25.20
CA LYS A 5 17.03 -26.60 -24.38
C LYS A 5 16.14 -25.51 -23.79
N GLU A 6 15.78 -25.68 -22.52
CA GLU A 6 15.05 -24.68 -21.76
C GLU A 6 15.84 -23.36 -21.77
N LYS A 7 15.22 -22.28 -22.26
CA LYS A 7 15.87 -20.97 -22.30
C LYS A 7 16.01 -20.45 -20.88
N SER A 8 17.18 -19.87 -20.59
CA SER A 8 17.45 -19.22 -19.31
C SER A 8 17.58 -17.72 -19.52
N TYR A 9 17.01 -16.94 -18.60
CA TYR A 9 17.13 -15.48 -18.58
C TYR A 9 17.56 -15.01 -17.19
N MET A 10 18.11 -13.80 -17.12
CA MET A 10 18.55 -13.20 -15.87
C MET A 10 17.38 -12.47 -15.19
N CYS A 11 17.17 -12.72 -13.91
CA CYS A 11 16.21 -11.96 -13.11
C CYS A 11 16.72 -10.52 -12.94
N ALA A 12 15.87 -9.54 -13.26
CA ALA A 12 16.22 -8.13 -13.16
C ALA A 12 16.49 -7.65 -11.72
N PHE A 13 15.96 -8.33 -10.71
CA PHE A 13 16.03 -7.90 -9.31
C PHE A 13 17.21 -8.53 -8.55
N CYS A 14 17.44 -9.84 -8.69
CA CYS A 14 18.54 -10.53 -8.00
C CYS A 14 19.77 -10.82 -8.88
N GLY A 15 19.69 -10.59 -10.20
CA GLY A 15 20.79 -10.83 -11.14
C GLY A 15 21.15 -12.31 -11.36
N ARG A 16 20.38 -13.26 -10.82
CA ARG A 16 20.60 -14.70 -11.03
C ARG A 16 19.94 -15.18 -12.32
N TRP A 17 20.53 -16.20 -12.93
CA TRP A 17 19.95 -16.89 -14.09
C TRP A 17 18.89 -17.88 -13.63
N HIS A 18 17.71 -17.80 -14.23
CA HIS A 18 16.57 -18.67 -13.99
C HIS A 18 16.08 -19.25 -15.31
N ARG A 19 15.37 -20.38 -15.25
CA ARG A 19 14.65 -20.90 -16.41
C ARG A 19 13.54 -19.94 -16.79
N GLU A 20 13.18 -19.89 -18.06
CA GLU A 20 12.05 -19.06 -18.53
C GLU A 20 10.75 -19.39 -17.78
N SER A 21 10.54 -20.66 -17.46
CA SER A 21 9.41 -21.17 -16.67
C SER A 21 9.36 -20.66 -15.22
N ASP A 22 10.51 -20.27 -14.65
CA ASP A 22 10.64 -19.75 -13.28
C ASP A 22 10.54 -18.21 -13.22
N LEU A 23 10.45 -17.55 -14.38
CA LEU A 23 10.40 -16.10 -14.51
C LEU A 23 9.00 -15.65 -14.90
N THR A 24 8.61 -14.47 -14.40
CA THR A 24 7.34 -13.82 -14.72
C THR A 24 7.63 -12.41 -15.25
N ASP A 25 6.82 -11.96 -16.21
CA ASP A 25 6.82 -10.57 -16.65
C ASP A 25 6.20 -9.67 -15.58
N TYR A 26 6.97 -8.70 -15.11
CA TYR A 26 6.50 -7.68 -14.18
C TYR A 26 7.01 -6.31 -14.62
N CYS A 27 6.09 -5.41 -14.95
CA CYS A 27 6.39 -4.04 -15.41
C CYS A 27 7.43 -3.99 -16.56
N GLY A 28 7.42 -4.97 -17.46
CA GLY A 28 8.38 -5.08 -18.57
C GLY A 28 9.72 -5.74 -18.22
N TYR A 29 9.91 -6.17 -16.98
CA TYR A 29 11.09 -6.88 -16.50
C TYR A 29 10.80 -8.37 -16.27
N ARG A 30 11.81 -9.22 -16.49
CA ARG A 30 11.76 -10.65 -16.13
C ARG A 30 12.20 -10.79 -14.68
N VAL A 31 11.30 -11.25 -13.82
CA VAL A 31 11.54 -11.38 -12.38
C VAL A 31 11.23 -12.80 -11.94
N CYS A 32 12.09 -13.41 -11.12
CA CYS A 32 11.82 -14.75 -10.59
C CYS A 32 10.75 -14.68 -9.51
N TRP A 33 10.01 -15.78 -9.31
CA TRP A 33 8.88 -15.81 -8.38
C TRP A 33 9.24 -15.35 -6.96
N GLY A 34 10.42 -15.74 -6.44
CA GLY A 34 10.87 -15.31 -5.11
C GLY A 34 11.09 -13.80 -5.00
N CYS A 35 11.74 -13.18 -6.01
CA CYS A 35 11.90 -11.73 -6.03
C CYS A 35 10.57 -11.02 -6.23
N LEU A 36 9.66 -11.58 -7.03
CA LEU A 36 8.33 -11.01 -7.21
C LEU A 36 7.57 -10.95 -5.87
N GLN A 37 7.59 -12.03 -5.06
CA GLN A 37 6.90 -12.04 -3.77
C GLN A 37 7.52 -11.11 -2.73
N VAL A 38 8.85 -10.93 -2.74
CA VAL A 38 9.55 -10.07 -1.78
C VAL A 38 9.43 -8.60 -2.15
N GLU A 39 9.56 -8.25 -3.43
CA GLU A 39 9.62 -6.86 -3.89
C GLU A 39 8.24 -6.27 -4.19
N THR A 40 7.18 -7.07 -4.19
CA THR A 40 5.81 -6.62 -4.49
C THR A 40 4.81 -7.16 -3.48
N PHE A 41 3.69 -6.45 -3.31
CA PHE A 41 2.56 -6.89 -2.51
C PHE A 41 1.27 -6.77 -3.32
N GLU A 42 0.20 -7.41 -2.85
CA GLU A 42 -1.12 -7.28 -3.44
C GLU A 42 -1.92 -6.27 -2.62
N CYS A 43 -2.36 -5.18 -3.26
CA CYS A 43 -3.14 -4.16 -2.59
C CYS A 43 -4.54 -4.71 -2.26
N GLU A 44 -4.93 -4.67 -0.98
CA GLU A 44 -6.21 -5.23 -0.52
C GLU A 44 -7.43 -4.47 -1.06
N GLU A 45 -7.29 -3.18 -1.40
CA GLU A 45 -8.39 -2.36 -1.92
C GLU A 45 -8.66 -2.60 -3.41
N CYS A 46 -7.62 -2.79 -4.23
CA CYS A 46 -7.78 -2.92 -5.69
C CYS A 46 -7.36 -4.28 -6.28
N GLY A 47 -6.79 -5.17 -5.47
CA GLY A 47 -6.30 -6.50 -5.88
C GLY A 47 -5.10 -6.48 -6.83
N LYS A 48 -4.47 -5.32 -7.04
CA LYS A 48 -3.33 -5.20 -7.96
C LYS A 48 -2.02 -5.51 -7.23
N ARG A 49 -1.13 -6.22 -7.92
CA ARG A 49 0.25 -6.41 -7.48
C ARG A 49 1.10 -5.19 -7.81
N VAL A 50 1.60 -4.51 -6.78
CA VAL A 50 2.38 -3.27 -6.87
C VAL A 50 3.70 -3.41 -6.12
N PRO A 51 4.72 -2.60 -6.42
CA PRO A 51 5.99 -2.63 -5.69
C PRO A 51 5.79 -2.36 -4.21
N ARG A 52 6.58 -2.99 -3.33
CA ARG A 52 6.52 -2.73 -1.88
C ARG A 52 6.84 -1.28 -1.51
N SER A 53 7.58 -0.56 -2.34
CA SER A 53 7.79 0.89 -2.17
C SER A 53 6.51 1.72 -2.30
N GLU A 54 5.45 1.16 -2.86
CA GLU A 54 4.14 1.81 -3.02
C GLU A 54 3.16 1.47 -1.88
N VAL A 55 3.60 0.75 -0.83
CA VAL A 55 2.77 0.57 0.37
C VAL A 55 2.57 1.93 1.04
N ALA A 56 1.30 2.27 1.31
CA ALA A 56 0.90 3.54 1.92
C ALA A 56 0.53 3.44 3.40
N THR A 57 0.59 2.22 3.93
CA THR A 57 0.19 1.87 5.29
C THR A 57 1.41 1.59 6.15
N PHE A 58 1.21 1.64 7.45
CA PHE A 58 2.17 1.23 8.44
C PHE A 58 1.89 -0.22 8.86
N ASP A 59 2.90 -0.89 9.39
CA ASP A 59 2.80 -2.28 9.87
C ASP A 59 1.66 -2.49 10.89
N CYS A 60 1.20 -1.42 11.56
CA CYS A 60 0.12 -1.46 12.55
C CYS A 60 -1.30 -1.29 11.98
N ASP A 61 -1.48 -0.88 10.73
CA ASP A 61 -2.81 -0.58 10.17
C ASP A 61 -3.66 -1.84 9.87
N GLY A 62 -3.04 -3.02 9.91
CA GLY A 62 -3.71 -4.31 9.70
C GLY A 62 -4.16 -4.59 8.26
N VAL A 63 -3.93 -3.65 7.34
CA VAL A 63 -4.17 -3.79 5.90
C VAL A 63 -2.99 -3.21 5.11
N GLU A 64 -2.64 -3.81 3.98
CA GLU A 64 -1.66 -3.25 3.04
C GLU A 64 -2.37 -2.71 1.78
N ILE A 65 -2.35 -1.39 1.59
CA ILE A 65 -2.88 -0.73 0.40
C ILE A 65 -1.82 0.10 -0.33
N CYS A 66 -2.00 0.27 -1.64
CA CYS A 66 -1.10 1.09 -2.47
C CYS A 66 -1.37 2.59 -2.32
N GLN A 67 -0.37 3.42 -2.61
CA GLN A 67 -0.47 4.88 -2.56
C GLN A 67 -1.67 5.44 -3.34
N THR A 68 -1.91 4.93 -4.55
CA THR A 68 -3.08 5.36 -5.34
C THR A 68 -4.42 5.07 -4.65
N CYS A 69 -4.54 3.94 -3.95
CA CYS A 69 -5.75 3.61 -3.20
C CYS A 69 -5.86 4.46 -1.93
N PHE A 70 -4.73 4.71 -1.26
CA PHE A 70 -4.69 5.59 -0.11
C PHE A 70 -5.17 7.00 -0.47
N ASP A 71 -4.56 7.64 -1.48
CA ASP A 71 -4.89 9.02 -1.89
C ASP A 71 -6.36 9.22 -2.27
N LYS A 72 -7.02 8.15 -2.75
CA LYS A 72 -8.38 8.21 -3.30
C LYS A 72 -9.47 7.84 -2.30
N HIS A 73 -9.13 7.02 -1.29
CA HIS A 73 -10.14 6.40 -0.42
C HIS A 73 -9.81 6.49 1.06
N TYR A 74 -8.56 6.79 1.42
CA TYR A 74 -8.09 6.79 2.79
C TYR A 74 -7.44 8.11 3.18
N THR A 75 -7.34 8.31 4.48
CA THR A 75 -6.65 9.41 5.12
C THR A 75 -6.20 8.96 6.51
N ARG A 76 -5.50 9.82 7.24
CA ARG A 76 -5.11 9.53 8.63
C ARG A 76 -5.67 10.58 9.55
N CYS A 77 -6.14 10.15 10.72
CA CYS A 77 -6.55 11.08 11.76
C CYS A 77 -5.39 12.03 12.09
N ASP A 78 -5.66 13.33 12.05
CA ASP A 78 -4.68 14.39 12.33
C ASP A 78 -4.14 14.34 13.77
N ALA A 79 -4.95 13.86 14.72
CA ALA A 79 -4.58 13.75 16.12
C ALA A 79 -3.80 12.47 16.47
N CYS A 80 -4.24 11.30 15.98
CA CYS A 80 -3.69 10.01 16.43
C CYS A 80 -3.04 9.17 15.32
N GLY A 81 -3.13 9.59 14.06
CA GLY A 81 -2.55 8.87 12.92
C GLY A 81 -3.30 7.61 12.47
N LEU A 82 -4.44 7.28 13.11
CA LEU A 82 -5.28 6.14 12.74
C LEU A 82 -5.66 6.21 11.27
N LEU A 83 -5.48 5.10 10.54
CA LEU A 83 -5.95 4.96 9.17
C LEU A 83 -7.48 5.00 9.12
N LEU A 84 -8.03 5.90 8.32
CA LEU A 84 -9.46 6.10 8.15
C LEU A 84 -9.82 6.03 6.67
N ARG A 85 -11.01 5.54 6.36
CA ARG A 85 -11.60 5.83 5.04
C ARG A 85 -12.06 7.29 5.02
N GLN A 86 -11.81 7.99 3.92
CA GLN A 86 -12.17 9.41 3.80
C GLN A 86 -13.67 9.68 4.00
N ASP A 87 -14.52 8.73 3.60
CA ASP A 87 -15.98 8.79 3.77
C ASP A 87 -16.46 8.48 5.20
N LYS A 88 -15.55 8.05 6.08
CA LYS A 88 -15.79 7.79 7.50
C LYS A 88 -15.06 8.77 8.42
N ALA A 89 -14.17 9.59 7.88
CA ALA A 89 -13.48 10.60 8.65
C ALA A 89 -14.42 11.79 8.98
N HIS A 90 -14.27 12.32 10.18
CA HIS A 90 -14.90 13.58 10.57
C HIS A 90 -14.00 14.73 10.19
N TRP A 91 -14.41 15.53 9.22
CA TRP A 91 -13.64 16.69 8.75
C TRP A 91 -13.98 17.91 9.61
N HIS A 92 -12.95 18.51 10.21
CA HIS A 92 -13.09 19.70 11.04
C HIS A 92 -12.07 20.76 10.61
N THR A 93 -12.52 22.01 10.46
CA THR A 93 -11.63 23.11 10.09
C THR A 93 -10.85 23.60 11.31
N LYS A 94 -9.53 23.51 11.26
CA LYS A 94 -8.60 24.03 12.26
C LYS A 94 -7.51 24.83 11.55
N ASP A 95 -7.16 26.00 12.09
CA ASP A 95 -6.14 26.90 11.52
C ASP A 95 -6.35 27.26 10.03
N GLY A 96 -7.61 27.24 9.55
CA GLY A 96 -7.97 27.55 8.17
C GLY A 96 -7.90 26.37 7.18
N TYR A 97 -7.60 25.15 7.65
CA TYR A 97 -7.53 23.94 6.83
C TYR A 97 -8.48 22.86 7.35
N GLU A 98 -8.96 21.97 6.48
CA GLU A 98 -9.78 20.82 6.88
C GLU A 98 -8.88 19.67 7.33
N HIS A 99 -9.10 19.19 8.55
CA HIS A 99 -8.36 18.09 9.14
C HIS A 99 -9.30 16.91 9.42
N PRO A 100 -8.91 15.68 9.06
CA PRO A 100 -9.70 14.48 9.32
C PRO A 100 -9.49 13.97 10.76
N TYR A 101 -10.56 13.56 11.42
CA TYR A 101 -10.54 12.98 12.76
C TYR A 101 -11.30 11.65 12.80
N CYS A 102 -10.86 10.76 13.69
CA CYS A 102 -11.62 9.56 14.02
C CYS A 102 -12.75 9.88 15.01
N ASP A 103 -13.65 8.92 15.22
CA ASP A 103 -14.80 9.06 16.13
C ASP A 103 -14.39 9.45 17.56
N ASP A 104 -13.23 8.98 18.03
CA ASP A 104 -12.79 9.23 19.40
C ASP A 104 -12.18 10.62 19.54
N CYS A 105 -11.25 10.98 18.64
CA CYS A 105 -10.61 12.30 18.68
C CYS A 105 -11.61 13.44 18.41
N ILE A 106 -12.62 13.26 17.55
CA ILE A 106 -13.64 14.30 17.33
C ILE A 106 -14.50 14.52 18.56
N ARG A 107 -14.81 13.46 19.32
CA ARG A 107 -15.56 13.55 20.58
C ARG A 107 -14.76 14.27 21.67
N GLU A 108 -13.47 13.99 21.75
CA GLU A 108 -12.55 14.68 22.66
C GLU A 108 -12.50 16.18 22.33
N LEU A 109 -12.29 16.55 21.07
CA LEU A 109 -12.28 17.95 20.62
C LEU A 109 -13.58 18.69 20.95
N ALA A 110 -14.74 18.06 20.72
CA ALA A 110 -16.02 18.66 21.06
C ALA A 110 -16.16 18.91 22.57
N SER A 111 -15.60 18.04 23.41
CA SER A 111 -15.64 18.18 24.87
C SER A 111 -14.69 19.26 25.42
N GLU A 112 -13.62 19.58 24.69
CA GLU A 112 -12.69 20.65 25.04
C GLU A 112 -13.28 22.03 24.71
N ASN A 113 -13.99 22.14 23.58
CA ASN A 113 -14.61 23.38 23.14
C ASN A 113 -15.77 23.86 24.04
N ASP A 114 -16.46 22.96 24.75
CA ASP A 114 -17.56 23.33 25.66
C ASP A 114 -17.07 23.92 27.00
N LYS A 115 -15.76 23.79 27.30
CA LYS A 115 -15.15 24.27 28.55
C LYS A 115 -14.55 25.68 28.44
N ASN A 116 -14.61 26.32 27.26
CA ASN A 116 -14.00 27.61 26.97
C ASN A 116 -15.05 28.66 26.62
#